data_AF-A0A645AA87-F1
#
_entry.id   AF-A0A645AA87-F1
#
_cell.length_a   1.000
_cell.length_b   1.000
_cell.length_c   1.000
_cell.angle_alpha   90.00
_cell.angle_beta   90.00
_cell.angle_gamma   90.00
#
_symmetry.space_group_name_H-M   'P 1'
#
loop_
_entity.id
_entity.type
_entity.pdbx_description
1 polymer ?
#
loop_
_entity_poly.entity_id
_entity_poly.type
_entity_poly.pdbx_seq_one_letter_code
_entity_poly.pdbx_strand_id
1 'polypeptide(L)'
;MFEGGAKVLKTLKKENIKGSFFLTGNFLRLKQHRRITGKIVKEGHYVGAHSDRHLLYAPWDNREKSLVAHDSLLTDITDNYRELERFGIDVTNAVWYIPPYEWYNKESVHLASRLGLKTFNYTPGTATPADYTTPGMNNYRSSQKLIDALFEFEKREGLNGAFILIHPGTEKSRTDKLYNRLPEIIERLRALGYEFDRL
;
A
#
# COMPACT_ATOMS: atom_id res chain seq x y z
N MET A 1 -6.06 10.97 5.85
CA MET A 1 -5.09 12.06 5.62
C MET A 1 -3.95 11.50 4.80
N PHE A 2 -3.45 12.19 3.78
CA PHE A 2 -2.30 11.77 2.94
C PHE A 2 -1.17 12.78 3.06
N GLU A 3 -0.90 13.18 4.29
CA GLU A 3 0.04 14.23 4.65
C GLU A 3 1.49 13.89 4.24
N GLY A 4 1.84 12.60 4.26
CA GLY A 4 3.17 12.10 3.91
C GLY A 4 3.42 12.03 2.40
N GLY A 5 2.37 12.08 1.56
CA GLY A 5 2.47 11.83 0.13
C GLY A 5 3.48 12.71 -0.61
N ALA A 6 3.47 14.02 -0.35
CA ALA A 6 4.42 14.94 -0.97
C ALA A 6 5.86 14.67 -0.54
N LYS A 7 6.06 14.26 0.71
CA LYS A 7 7.38 13.92 1.25
C LYS A 7 7.89 12.61 0.66
N VAL A 8 7.06 11.58 0.59
CA VAL A 8 7.39 10.31 -0.07
C VAL A 8 7.81 10.54 -1.52
N LEU A 9 7.00 11.26 -2.32
CA LEU A 9 7.37 11.58 -3.70
C LEU A 9 8.69 12.35 -3.81
N LYS A 10 8.93 13.32 -2.92
CA LYS A 10 10.20 14.06 -2.90
C LYS A 10 11.38 13.12 -2.63
N THR A 11 11.24 12.19 -1.69
CA THR A 11 12.26 11.19 -1.37
C THR A 11 12.51 10.27 -2.57
N LEU A 12 11.46 9.64 -3.12
CA LEU A 12 11.60 8.73 -4.27
C LEU A 12 12.29 9.42 -5.45
N LYS A 13 11.92 10.67 -5.74
CA LYS A 13 12.56 11.47 -6.78
C LYS A 13 14.03 11.78 -6.48
N LYS A 14 14.36 12.20 -5.25
CA LYS A 14 15.75 12.48 -4.84
C LYS A 14 16.63 11.23 -4.98
N GLU A 15 16.09 10.08 -4.58
CA GLU A 15 16.80 8.81 -4.62
C GLU A 15 16.75 8.14 -6.00
N ASN A 16 16.11 8.76 -7.00
CA ASN A 16 15.92 8.25 -8.36
C ASN A 16 15.31 6.84 -8.42
N ILE A 17 14.32 6.57 -7.56
CA ILE A 17 13.59 5.30 -7.53
C ILE A 17 12.10 5.51 -7.80
N LYS A 18 11.41 4.44 -8.21
CA LYS A 18 9.96 4.42 -8.33
C LYS A 18 9.36 3.58 -7.19
N GLY A 19 8.10 3.87 -6.86
CA GLY A 19 7.30 3.04 -5.96
C GLY A 19 5.95 2.73 -6.59
N SER A 20 5.19 1.89 -5.90
CA SER A 20 3.83 1.49 -6.25
C SER A 20 2.83 2.07 -5.25
N PHE A 21 1.79 2.74 -5.74
CA PHE A 21 0.78 3.42 -4.94
C PHE A 21 -0.58 2.75 -5.16
N PHE A 22 -1.15 2.20 -4.10
CA PHE A 22 -2.46 1.54 -4.14
C PHE A 22 -3.48 2.44 -3.48
N LEU A 23 -4.46 2.91 -4.24
CA LEU A 23 -5.31 4.04 -3.85
C LEU A 23 -6.77 3.63 -3.79
N THR A 24 -7.43 3.97 -2.68
CA THR A 24 -8.86 3.74 -2.54
C THR A 24 -9.67 4.71 -3.40
N GLY A 25 -10.87 4.30 -3.81
CA GLY A 25 -11.75 5.22 -4.53
C GLY A 25 -12.20 6.41 -3.68
N ASN A 26 -12.41 6.20 -2.38
CA ASN A 26 -12.62 7.29 -1.41
C ASN A 26 -11.48 8.32 -1.46
N PHE A 27 -10.22 7.88 -1.56
CA PHE A 27 -9.07 8.76 -1.69
C PHE A 27 -9.09 9.54 -3.01
N LEU A 28 -9.36 8.85 -4.13
CA LEU A 28 -9.34 9.39 -5.49
C LEU A 28 -10.42 10.44 -5.74
N ARG A 29 -11.60 10.29 -5.11
CA ARG A 29 -12.71 11.25 -5.22
C ARG A 29 -12.44 12.61 -4.58
N LEU A 30 -11.50 12.69 -3.64
CA LEU A 30 -11.22 13.93 -2.92
C LEU A 30 -10.45 14.92 -3.81
N LYS A 31 -11.06 16.08 -4.08
CA LYS A 31 -10.47 17.15 -4.93
C LYS A 31 -9.04 17.52 -4.52
N GLN A 32 -8.76 17.59 -3.22
CA GLN A 32 -7.43 17.91 -2.69
C GLN A 32 -6.35 16.87 -3.06
N HIS A 33 -6.74 15.61 -3.32
CA HIS A 33 -5.81 14.55 -3.70
C HIS A 33 -5.61 14.42 -5.22
N ARG A 34 -6.42 15.10 -6.04
CA ARG A 34 -6.29 15.04 -7.50
C ARG A 34 -4.90 15.47 -7.98
N ARG A 35 -4.37 16.55 -7.41
CA ARG A 35 -3.03 17.06 -7.77
C ARG A 35 -1.91 16.07 -7.43
N ILE A 36 -1.94 15.48 -6.24
CA ILE A 36 -0.90 14.54 -5.83
C ILE A 36 -0.98 13.25 -6.62
N THR A 37 -2.19 12.74 -6.88
CA THR A 37 -2.42 11.54 -7.71
C THR A 37 -1.89 11.73 -9.13
N GLY A 38 -2.24 12.85 -9.79
CA GLY A 38 -1.71 13.17 -11.11
C GLY A 38 -0.18 13.31 -11.13
N LYS A 39 0.43 13.78 -10.03
CA LYS A 39 1.88 13.82 -9.89
C LYS A 39 2.49 12.41 -9.76
N ILE A 40 1.88 11.52 -8.99
CA ILE A 40 2.30 10.11 -8.85
C ILE A 40 2.37 9.47 -10.25
N VAL A 41 1.30 9.59 -11.04
CA VAL A 41 1.22 9.06 -12.41
C VAL A 41 2.28 9.70 -13.31
N LYS A 42 2.36 11.03 -13.35
CA LYS A 42 3.31 11.77 -14.21
C LYS A 42 4.77 11.44 -13.89
N GLU A 43 5.10 11.15 -12.63
CA GLU A 43 6.45 10.77 -12.21
C GLU A 43 6.78 9.30 -12.51
N GLY A 44 5.87 8.55 -13.14
CA GLY A 44 6.11 7.18 -13.63
C GLY A 44 6.12 6.12 -12.53
N HIS A 45 5.41 6.39 -11.44
CA HIS A 45 5.13 5.39 -10.40
C HIS A 45 4.01 4.44 -10.82
N TYR A 46 3.98 3.24 -10.26
CA TYR A 46 2.85 2.33 -10.47
C TYR A 46 1.68 2.83 -9.64
N VAL A 47 0.48 2.81 -10.20
CA VAL A 47 -0.75 3.16 -9.48
C VAL A 47 -1.77 2.06 -9.70
N GLY A 48 -2.27 1.47 -8.62
CA GLY A 48 -3.20 0.36 -8.65
C GLY A 48 -4.36 0.50 -7.67
N ALA A 49 -5.26 -0.48 -7.72
CA ALA A 49 -6.48 -0.50 -6.93
C ALA A 49 -6.25 -1.01 -5.48
N HIS A 50 -7.02 -0.45 -4.55
CA HIS A 50 -7.04 -0.81 -3.12
C HIS A 50 -8.46 -0.76 -2.54
N SER A 51 -9.47 -1.26 -3.25
CA SER A 51 -10.90 -1.15 -2.91
C SER A 51 -11.46 0.27 -3.07
N ASP A 52 -12.73 0.40 -3.44
CA ASP A 52 -13.39 1.71 -3.55
C ASP A 52 -13.65 2.31 -2.18
N ARG A 53 -14.35 1.55 -1.33
CA ARG A 53 -14.83 1.97 -0.01
C ARG A 53 -13.97 1.49 1.15
N HIS A 54 -12.90 0.75 0.86
CA HIS A 54 -12.01 0.14 1.85
C HIS A 54 -12.79 -0.83 2.77
N LEU A 55 -13.59 -1.71 2.16
CA LEU A 55 -14.43 -2.68 2.88
C LEU A 55 -13.59 -3.81 3.47
N LEU A 56 -13.91 -4.26 4.69
CA LEU A 56 -13.33 -5.50 5.22
C LEU A 56 -14.07 -6.70 4.61
N TYR A 57 -13.40 -7.47 3.75
CA TYR A 57 -14.06 -8.56 3.02
C TYR A 57 -14.22 -9.86 3.81
N ALA A 58 -13.33 -10.12 4.77
CA ALA A 58 -13.36 -11.34 5.59
C ALA A 58 -13.14 -10.94 7.06
N PRO A 59 -13.78 -11.64 8.02
CA PRO A 59 -13.60 -11.30 9.42
C PRO A 59 -12.21 -11.74 9.91
N TRP A 60 -11.75 -11.13 11.01
CA TRP A 60 -10.42 -11.37 11.57
C TRP A 60 -10.29 -12.73 12.25
N ASP A 61 -11.37 -13.25 12.80
CA ASP A 61 -11.45 -14.51 13.57
C ASP A 61 -11.68 -15.74 12.68
N ASN A 62 -12.30 -15.57 11.51
CA ASN A 62 -12.55 -16.66 10.58
C ASN A 62 -12.43 -16.24 9.11
N ARG A 63 -11.22 -16.37 8.59
CA ARG A 63 -10.86 -15.99 7.23
C ARG A 63 -11.54 -16.81 6.12
N GLU A 64 -12.19 -17.94 6.43
CA GLU A 64 -12.90 -18.74 5.42
C GLU A 64 -14.30 -18.17 5.10
N LYS A 65 -14.77 -17.16 5.85
CA LYS A 65 -16.06 -16.50 5.61
C LYS A 65 -15.90 -15.17 4.87
N SER A 66 -16.92 -14.80 4.10
CA SER A 66 -17.07 -13.47 3.52
C SER A 66 -18.02 -12.61 4.35
N LEU A 67 -17.64 -11.35 4.58
CA LEU A 67 -18.47 -10.31 5.21
C LEU A 67 -19.31 -9.54 4.19
N VAL A 68 -18.97 -9.64 2.90
CA VAL A 68 -19.64 -8.95 1.81
C VAL A 68 -20.16 -9.96 0.79
N ALA A 69 -21.28 -9.64 0.14
CA ALA A 69 -21.77 -10.45 -0.98
C ALA A 69 -20.85 -10.32 -2.20
N HIS A 70 -20.87 -11.32 -3.10
CA HIS A 70 -20.05 -11.34 -4.31
C HIS A 70 -20.21 -10.06 -5.14
N ASP A 71 -21.45 -9.64 -5.39
CA ASP A 71 -21.74 -8.46 -6.22
C ASP A 71 -21.25 -7.17 -5.56
N SER A 72 -21.30 -7.09 -4.22
CA SER A 72 -20.77 -5.94 -3.48
C SER A 72 -19.25 -5.85 -3.61
N LEU A 73 -18.54 -6.99 -3.56
CA LEU A 73 -17.09 -7.02 -3.73
C LEU A 73 -16.69 -6.66 -5.17
N LEU A 74 -17.36 -7.23 -6.16
CA LEU A 74 -17.10 -6.92 -7.57
C LEU A 74 -17.39 -5.44 -7.87
N THR A 75 -18.48 -4.90 -7.33
CA THR A 75 -18.83 -3.48 -7.45
C THR A 75 -17.77 -2.60 -6.80
N ASP A 76 -17.33 -2.95 -5.59
CA ASP A 76 -16.32 -2.19 -4.86
C ASP A 76 -14.96 -2.15 -5.59
N ILE A 77 -14.55 -3.24 -6.25
CA ILE A 77 -13.34 -3.23 -7.08
C ILE A 77 -13.57 -2.42 -8.37
N THR A 78 -14.70 -2.63 -9.05
CA THR A 78 -15.00 -1.97 -10.33
C THR A 78 -15.15 -0.46 -10.16
N ASP A 79 -15.79 0.00 -9.08
CA ASP A 79 -15.92 1.42 -8.74
C ASP A 79 -14.56 2.07 -8.46
N ASN A 80 -13.62 1.33 -7.87
CA ASN A 80 -12.27 1.85 -7.67
C ASN A 80 -11.57 2.10 -9.02
N TYR A 81 -11.71 1.18 -9.98
CA TYR A 81 -11.17 1.38 -11.33
C TYR A 81 -11.85 2.54 -12.06
N ARG A 82 -13.16 2.75 -11.90
CA ARG A 82 -13.84 3.95 -12.45
C ARG A 82 -13.22 5.26 -11.95
N GLU A 83 -12.75 5.30 -10.70
CA GLU A 83 -12.04 6.48 -10.18
C GLU A 83 -10.59 6.57 -10.68
N LEU A 84 -9.91 5.44 -10.85
CA LEU A 84 -8.55 5.37 -11.41
C LEU A 84 -8.51 5.81 -12.88
N GLU A 85 -9.53 5.46 -13.67
CA GLU A 85 -9.67 5.82 -15.09
C GLU A 85 -9.63 7.35 -15.31
N ARG A 86 -10.10 8.12 -14.32
CA ARG A 86 -10.04 9.60 -14.33
C ARG A 86 -8.62 10.15 -14.34
N PHE A 87 -7.63 9.30 -14.06
CA PHE A 87 -6.20 9.57 -14.09
C PHE A 87 -5.48 8.80 -15.21
N GLY A 88 -6.21 8.17 -16.13
CA GLY A 88 -5.65 7.40 -17.24
C GLY A 88 -5.15 6.00 -16.86
N ILE A 89 -5.62 5.47 -15.74
CA ILE A 89 -5.26 4.15 -15.24
C ILE A 89 -6.46 3.24 -15.41
N ASP A 90 -6.31 2.20 -16.23
CA ASP A 90 -7.33 1.18 -16.46
C ASP A 90 -6.81 -0.19 -16.02
N VAL A 91 -7.67 -1.20 -16.05
CA VAL A 91 -7.30 -2.55 -15.61
C VAL A 91 -6.17 -3.17 -16.44
N THR A 92 -6.01 -2.78 -17.71
CA THR A 92 -5.01 -3.35 -18.62
C THR A 92 -3.60 -2.86 -18.32
N ASN A 93 -3.46 -1.63 -17.81
CA ASN A 93 -2.17 -1.05 -17.42
C ASN A 93 -1.91 -1.07 -15.90
N ALA A 94 -2.90 -1.50 -15.10
CA ALA A 94 -2.78 -1.65 -13.65
C ALA A 94 -3.45 -2.94 -13.12
N VAL A 95 -2.93 -4.11 -13.51
CA VAL A 95 -3.48 -5.43 -13.13
C VAL A 95 -3.25 -5.83 -11.67
N TRP A 96 -2.24 -5.27 -11.00
CA TRP A 96 -1.92 -5.60 -9.61
C TRP A 96 -2.89 -4.94 -8.64
N TYR A 97 -3.36 -5.73 -7.68
CA TYR A 97 -4.36 -5.36 -6.69
C TYR A 97 -3.92 -5.82 -5.30
N ILE A 98 -4.02 -4.93 -4.31
CA ILE A 98 -3.84 -5.28 -2.90
C ILE A 98 -5.17 -5.08 -2.16
N PRO A 99 -5.70 -6.11 -1.49
CA PRO A 99 -6.96 -6.00 -0.75
C PRO A 99 -6.87 -4.98 0.40
N PRO A 100 -7.97 -4.29 0.73
CA PRO A 100 -8.02 -3.37 1.88
C PRO A 100 -7.65 -4.09 3.18
N TYR A 101 -6.98 -3.36 4.09
CA TYR A 101 -6.39 -3.93 5.32
C TYR A 101 -5.37 -5.05 5.07
N GLU A 102 -4.94 -5.23 3.83
CA GLU A 102 -4.08 -6.33 3.40
C GLU A 102 -4.67 -7.71 3.78
N TRP A 103 -5.99 -7.76 3.93
CA TRP A 103 -6.74 -8.91 4.40
C TRP A 103 -7.71 -9.40 3.33
N TYR A 104 -7.79 -10.71 3.16
CA TYR A 104 -8.50 -11.32 2.04
C TYR A 104 -8.99 -12.72 2.40
N ASN A 105 -9.84 -13.33 1.61
CA ASN A 105 -10.12 -14.77 1.69
C ASN A 105 -10.00 -15.39 0.29
N LYS A 106 -10.21 -16.71 0.18
CA LYS A 106 -10.14 -17.41 -1.12
C LYS A 106 -11.13 -16.83 -2.12
N GLU A 107 -12.33 -16.50 -1.66
CA GLU A 107 -13.42 -15.97 -2.47
C GLU A 107 -13.09 -14.58 -3.04
N SER A 108 -12.58 -13.66 -2.21
CA SER A 108 -12.21 -12.31 -2.65
C SER A 108 -11.09 -12.33 -3.68
N VAL A 109 -10.08 -13.20 -3.49
CA VAL A 109 -9.00 -13.40 -4.47
C VAL A 109 -9.55 -13.98 -5.77
N HIS A 110 -10.44 -14.97 -5.68
CA HIS A 110 -11.06 -15.56 -6.86
C HIS A 110 -11.91 -14.55 -7.65
N LEU A 111 -12.73 -13.75 -6.97
CA LEU A 111 -13.55 -12.72 -7.61
C LEU A 111 -12.69 -11.62 -8.25
N ALA A 112 -11.63 -11.16 -7.58
CA ALA A 112 -10.67 -10.23 -8.17
C ALA A 112 -10.02 -10.81 -9.44
N SER A 113 -9.66 -12.10 -9.44
CA SER A 113 -9.08 -12.75 -10.62
C SER A 113 -10.05 -12.82 -11.82
N ARG A 114 -11.36 -12.93 -11.58
CA ARG A 114 -12.40 -12.88 -12.63
C ARG A 114 -12.49 -11.50 -13.30
N LEU A 115 -12.01 -10.45 -12.64
CA LEU A 115 -11.86 -9.11 -13.20
C LEU A 115 -10.51 -8.91 -13.92
N GLY A 116 -9.69 -9.96 -14.07
CA GLY A 116 -8.36 -9.89 -14.68
C GLY A 116 -7.26 -9.41 -13.74
N LEU A 117 -7.54 -9.31 -12.44
CA LEU A 117 -6.59 -8.79 -11.46
C LEU A 117 -5.64 -9.86 -10.93
N LYS A 118 -4.43 -9.41 -10.60
CA LYS A 118 -3.42 -10.18 -9.88
C LYS A 118 -3.36 -9.67 -8.43
N THR A 119 -3.94 -10.45 -7.53
CA THR A 119 -3.89 -10.13 -6.10
C THR A 119 -2.49 -10.44 -5.55
N PHE A 120 -1.90 -9.47 -4.85
CA PHE A 120 -0.65 -9.64 -4.12
C PHE A 120 -0.77 -9.06 -2.70
N ASN A 121 0.27 -9.24 -1.89
CA ASN A 121 0.36 -8.66 -0.55
C ASN A 121 1.81 -8.28 -0.23
N TYR A 122 2.05 -7.56 0.86
CA TYR A 122 3.41 -7.31 1.37
C TYR A 122 4.10 -8.60 1.80
N THR A 123 5.43 -8.57 1.87
CA THR A 123 6.20 -9.70 2.38
C THR A 123 6.07 -9.80 3.90
N PRO A 124 5.53 -10.91 4.45
CA PRO A 124 5.37 -11.09 5.88
C PRO A 124 6.71 -11.00 6.62
N GLY A 125 6.70 -10.45 7.84
CA GLY A 125 7.90 -10.36 8.69
C GLY A 125 8.70 -9.05 8.56
N THR A 126 8.48 -8.25 7.51
CA THR A 126 9.11 -6.93 7.30
C THR A 126 8.74 -5.88 8.36
N ALA A 127 7.68 -6.12 9.14
CA ALA A 127 7.15 -5.29 10.23
C ALA A 127 6.61 -3.90 9.84
N THR A 128 7.11 -3.27 8.77
CA THR A 128 6.70 -1.93 8.31
C THR A 128 5.20 -1.72 8.10
N PRO A 129 4.36 -2.73 7.74
CA PRO A 129 2.91 -2.54 7.66
C PRO A 129 2.28 -2.02 8.96
N ALA A 130 2.92 -2.20 10.13
CA ALA A 130 2.40 -1.69 11.40
C ALA A 130 2.65 -0.18 11.62
N ASP A 131 3.13 0.57 10.62
CA ASP A 131 3.36 2.01 10.70
C ASP A 131 2.08 2.86 10.79
N TYR A 132 0.90 2.28 10.54
CA TYR A 132 -0.38 2.96 10.78
C TYR A 132 -0.77 3.00 12.27
N THR A 133 -0.19 2.13 13.11
CA THR A 133 -0.57 1.98 14.52
C THR A 133 -0.35 3.25 15.33
N THR A 134 -1.19 3.52 16.31
CA THR A 134 -1.15 4.76 17.11
C THR A 134 -0.74 4.48 18.56
N PRO A 135 -0.20 5.46 19.31
CA PRO A 135 0.31 5.22 20.66
C PRO A 135 -0.68 4.59 21.66
N GLY A 136 -1.99 4.74 21.42
CA GLY A 136 -3.03 4.12 22.25
C GLY A 136 -3.36 2.66 21.91
N MET A 137 -2.79 2.11 20.83
CA MET A 137 -3.04 0.73 20.41
C MET A 137 -2.03 -0.22 21.08
N ASN A 138 -2.51 -1.39 21.55
CA ASN A 138 -1.67 -2.42 22.18
C ASN A 138 -0.52 -2.89 21.27
N ASN A 139 -0.72 -2.88 19.95
CA ASN A 139 0.26 -3.28 18.95
C ASN A 139 1.10 -2.11 18.41
N TYR A 140 1.11 -0.94 19.07
CA TYR A 140 1.91 0.20 18.64
C TYR A 140 3.40 -0.14 18.52
N ARG A 141 3.99 0.30 17.40
CA ARG A 141 5.44 0.23 17.14
C ARG A 141 5.94 1.60 16.68
N SER A 142 6.96 2.12 17.36
CA SER A 142 7.69 3.31 16.91
C SER A 142 8.40 3.05 15.58
N SER A 143 8.67 4.09 14.80
CA SER A 143 9.37 3.96 13.52
C SER A 143 10.74 3.30 13.70
N GLN A 144 11.46 3.59 14.79
CA GLN A 144 12.74 2.93 15.06
C GLN A 144 12.58 1.41 15.23
N LYS A 145 11.59 0.97 16.03
CA LYS A 145 11.33 -0.48 16.21
C LYS A 145 10.95 -1.16 14.89
N LEU A 146 10.25 -0.46 14.00
CA LEU A 146 9.89 -0.97 12.68
C LEU A 146 11.13 -1.09 11.77
N ILE A 147 12.01 -0.09 11.79
CA ILE A 147 13.27 -0.10 11.04
C ILE A 147 14.19 -1.22 11.53
N ASP A 148 14.38 -1.32 12.85
CA ASP A 148 15.21 -2.38 13.44
C ASP A 148 14.69 -3.75 13.04
N ALA A 149 13.38 -3.98 13.16
CA ALA A 149 12.76 -5.25 12.77
C ALA A 149 12.88 -5.56 11.27
N LEU A 150 12.77 -4.55 10.40
CA LEU A 150 12.99 -4.70 8.96
C LEU A 150 14.41 -5.20 8.67
N PHE A 151 15.43 -4.62 9.31
CA PHE A 151 16.82 -5.01 9.07
C PHE A 151 17.23 -6.30 9.79
N GLU A 152 16.57 -6.66 10.89
CA GLU A 152 16.72 -8.00 11.47
C GLU A 152 16.08 -9.08 10.58
N PHE A 153 14.96 -8.78 9.93
CA PHE A 153 14.37 -9.65 8.92
C PHE A 153 15.30 -9.79 7.71
N GLU A 154 15.78 -8.66 7.16
CA GLU A 154 16.73 -8.63 6.05
C GLU A 154 17.98 -9.45 6.33
N LYS A 155 18.60 -9.31 7.50
CA LYS A 155 19.80 -10.06 7.88
C LYS A 155 19.57 -11.58 7.93
N ARG A 156 18.35 -12.02 8.28
CA ARG A 156 18.01 -13.44 8.45
C ARG A 156 17.55 -14.08 7.14
N GLU A 157 16.71 -13.39 6.38
CA GLU A 157 16.00 -13.95 5.22
C GLU A 157 16.41 -13.30 3.88
N GLY A 158 17.07 -12.15 3.91
CA GLY A 158 17.22 -11.26 2.77
C GLY A 158 15.91 -10.53 2.39
N LEU A 159 15.99 -9.63 1.41
CA LEU A 159 14.82 -8.93 0.86
C LEU A 159 14.63 -9.16 -0.64
N ASN A 160 15.31 -10.14 -1.25
CA ASN A 160 15.26 -10.37 -2.69
C ASN A 160 13.83 -10.70 -3.17
N GLY A 161 13.16 -9.72 -3.80
CA GLY A 161 11.76 -9.81 -4.20
C GLY A 161 10.74 -9.43 -3.11
N ALA A 162 11.18 -8.80 -2.02
CA ALA A 162 10.30 -8.40 -0.94
C ALA A 162 9.47 -7.15 -1.27
N PHE A 163 8.19 -7.18 -0.89
CA PHE A 163 7.29 -6.02 -0.94
C PHE A 163 7.25 -5.35 0.43
N ILE A 164 7.83 -4.14 0.52
CA ILE A 164 7.83 -3.31 1.74
C ILE A 164 6.64 -2.34 1.68
N LEU A 165 5.70 -2.47 2.62
CA LEU A 165 4.52 -1.59 2.71
C LEU A 165 4.73 -0.49 3.75
N ILE A 166 4.39 0.74 3.39
CA ILE A 166 4.43 1.95 4.23
C ILE A 166 3.19 2.79 3.91
N HIS A 167 2.57 3.40 4.93
CA HIS A 167 1.39 4.24 4.76
C HIS A 167 1.78 5.73 4.72
N PRO A 168 1.70 6.43 3.57
CA PRO A 168 1.96 7.89 3.46
C PRO A 168 0.87 8.78 4.09
N GLY A 169 0.12 8.24 5.05
CA GLY A 169 -1.02 8.85 5.69
C GLY A 169 -1.46 8.04 6.89
N THR A 170 -1.26 8.57 8.10
CA THR A 170 -1.64 7.89 9.34
C THR A 170 -2.39 8.83 10.27
N GLU A 171 -2.94 8.31 11.37
CA GLU A 171 -3.71 9.13 12.30
C GLU A 171 -2.84 10.25 12.94
N LYS A 172 -3.43 11.42 13.22
CA LYS A 172 -2.73 12.58 13.80
C LYS A 172 -2.02 12.26 15.12
N SER A 173 -2.59 11.34 15.91
CA SER A 173 -2.04 10.92 17.21
C SER A 173 -0.67 10.24 17.09
N ARG A 174 -0.37 9.58 15.95
CA ARG A 174 0.96 9.05 15.66
C ARG A 174 1.84 10.18 15.17
N THR A 175 2.67 10.76 16.04
CA THR A 175 3.63 11.81 15.64
C THR A 175 4.92 11.24 15.04
N ASP A 176 5.29 10.02 15.42
CA ASP A 176 6.43 9.27 14.90
C ASP A 176 6.06 8.51 13.61
N LYS A 177 6.10 9.21 12.48
CA LYS A 177 5.64 8.70 11.18
C LYS A 177 6.76 7.99 10.42
N LEU A 178 6.58 6.71 10.05
CA LEU A 178 7.62 5.94 9.37
C LEU A 178 8.03 6.53 8.02
N TYR A 179 7.08 7.07 7.24
CA TYR A 179 7.39 7.72 5.97
C TYR A 179 8.35 8.92 6.09
N ASN A 180 8.53 9.49 7.30
CA ASN A 180 9.55 10.53 7.52
C ASN A 180 10.98 9.96 7.48
N ARG A 181 11.14 8.67 7.78
CA ARG A 181 12.39 7.92 7.83
C ARG A 181 12.66 7.11 6.56
N LEU A 182 11.80 7.23 5.55
CA LEU A 182 11.99 6.58 4.25
C LEU A 182 13.38 6.81 3.62
N PRO A 183 13.99 8.03 3.67
CA PRO A 183 15.35 8.23 3.14
C PRO A 183 16.39 7.29 3.75
N GLU A 184 16.39 7.13 5.08
CA GLU A 184 17.34 6.27 5.79
C GLU A 184 17.16 4.79 5.43
N ILE A 185 15.91 4.34 5.30
CA ILE A 185 15.61 2.96 4.88
C ILE A 185 16.19 2.70 3.49
N ILE A 186 15.96 3.62 2.54
CA ILE A 186 16.47 3.51 1.17
C ILE A 186 17.99 3.53 1.13
N GLU A 187 18.62 4.49 1.82
CA GLU A 187 20.07 4.65 1.88
C GLU A 187 20.75 3.40 2.45
N ARG A 188 20.22 2.84 3.55
CA ARG A 188 20.77 1.63 4.16
C ARG A 188 20.60 0.39 3.28
N LEU A 189 19.44 0.20 2.65
CA LEU A 189 19.21 -0.92 1.72
C LEU A 189 20.13 -0.83 0.49
N ARG A 190 20.33 0.37 -0.06
CA ARG A 190 21.27 0.59 -1.17
C ARG A 190 22.71 0.26 -0.76
N ALA A 191 23.12 0.64 0.45
CA ALA A 191 24.45 0.31 0.98
C ALA A 191 24.66 -1.21 1.16
N LEU A 192 23.57 -1.96 1.34
CA LEU A 192 23.57 -3.43 1.38
C LEU A 192 23.47 -4.08 -0.01
N GLY A 193 23.39 -3.29 -1.09
CA GLY A 193 23.35 -3.77 -2.46
C GLY A 193 21.95 -4.05 -3.01
N TYR A 194 20.88 -3.63 -2.33
CA TYR A 194 19.53 -3.77 -2.86
C TYR A 194 19.19 -2.69 -3.89
N GLU A 195 18.42 -3.10 -4.88
CA GLU A 195 17.78 -2.23 -5.86
C GLU A 195 16.27 -2.12 -5.57
N PHE A 196 15.66 -1.07 -6.11
CA PHE A 196 14.23 -0.79 -5.92
C PHE A 196 13.54 -0.78 -7.26
N ASP A 197 12.45 -1.52 -7.36
CA ASP A 197 11.55 -1.45 -8.49
C ASP A 197 10.11 -1.21 -8.01
N ARG A 198 9.29 -0.78 -8.96
CA ARG A 198 7.84 -0.74 -8.82
C ARG A 198 7.23 -1.96 -9.50
N LEU A 199 5.94 -2.17 -9.24
CA LEU A 199 5.13 -3.17 -9.94
C LEU A 199 4.84 -2.75 -11.39
#